data_AF-A0A1Q8AE69-F1
#
_entry.id   AF-A0A1Q8AE69-F1
#
_cell.length_a   1.000
_cell.length_b   1.000
_cell.length_c   1.000
_cell.angle_alpha   90.00
_cell.angle_beta   90.00
_cell.angle_gamma   90.00
#
_symmetry.space_group_name_H-M   'P 1'
#
loop_
_entity.id
_entity.type
_entity.pdbx_description
1 polymer ?
#
loop_
_entity_poly.entity_id
_entity_poly.type
_entity_poly.pdbx_seq_one_letter_code
_entity_poly.pdbx_strand_id
1 'polypeptide(L)'
;MSLSSRRLAATLVALVGGLIVSAGALAGTLPDSTWVGLPALPQQKQSPLFALAVDPTNDQALISGNVQGSLLRSTNGGSTWTSVHAGRAAITTIVFDPFTPGRVLAGTRGSGVLISKDGGATWTDVTGLGGRDVRVIGFALTLVAAGTDNGVYVSADGTAWKQSGLPSTSIDALAVAAVHVPIHLVAGSDTASSAAGPPLYDSVDGGATWTSVTPALSGTVVSRLVAGPLPPTGNVRPLVAGTNAGLFISADNGSTFSALSGGELLPSTDYTQVAFVTDHHDRFYVASDGGGSRSGGLWWTHDKGQHFSSLVPPIQSITALAVSNTEAPTLYVATFRASDHSSALWAYHDTGAPPQGPFSAVTPTASGSRPGKPTQGGLFDFVRLVSSSQAPYIALGAVALLVLLLAAISHFRGSRR
;
A
#
# COMPACT_ATOMS: atom_id res chain seq x y z
N MET A 1 -28.65 -55.53 -31.13
CA MET A 1 -28.12 -54.26 -30.59
C MET A 1 -27.86 -54.44 -29.10
N SER A 2 -26.60 -54.68 -28.71
CA SER A 2 -26.20 -54.98 -27.34
C SER A 2 -25.62 -53.74 -26.65
N LEU A 3 -25.87 -53.62 -25.33
CA LEU A 3 -25.46 -52.54 -24.43
C LEU A 3 -23.93 -52.26 -24.35
N SER A 4 -23.11 -52.94 -25.13
CA SER A 4 -21.64 -52.80 -25.18
C SER A 4 -21.14 -51.70 -26.12
N SER A 5 -21.96 -51.19 -27.06
CA SER A 5 -21.53 -50.16 -28.03
C SER A 5 -21.80 -48.70 -27.58
N ARG A 6 -22.49 -48.49 -26.45
CA ARG A 6 -22.74 -47.14 -25.88
C ARG A 6 -21.76 -46.73 -24.77
N ARG A 7 -20.86 -47.62 -24.34
CA ARG A 7 -19.80 -47.30 -23.35
C ARG A 7 -18.43 -47.01 -23.96
N LEU A 8 -18.23 -47.29 -25.24
CA LEU A 8 -16.97 -46.97 -25.96
C LEU A 8 -16.95 -45.58 -26.61
N ALA A 9 -18.09 -44.89 -26.69
CA ALA A 9 -18.15 -43.47 -27.10
C ALA A 9 -18.06 -42.49 -25.90
N ALA A 10 -18.12 -42.99 -24.66
CA ALA A 10 -18.04 -42.18 -23.44
C ALA A 10 -16.64 -42.19 -22.77
N THR A 11 -15.68 -42.95 -23.32
CA THR A 11 -14.29 -43.01 -22.80
C THR A 11 -13.26 -42.50 -23.82
N LEU A 12 -13.68 -42.08 -25.02
CA LEU A 12 -12.80 -41.50 -26.05
C LEU A 12 -13.01 -39.98 -26.29
N VAL A 13 -13.89 -39.33 -25.53
CA VAL A 13 -14.06 -37.86 -25.50
C VAL A 13 -13.47 -37.24 -24.23
N ALA A 14 -12.97 -38.05 -23.29
CA ALA A 14 -12.34 -37.59 -22.05
C ALA A 14 -10.81 -37.50 -22.10
N LEU A 15 -10.18 -37.63 -23.29
CA LEU A 15 -8.71 -37.60 -23.45
C LEU A 15 -8.20 -36.55 -24.45
N VAL A 16 -8.99 -35.51 -24.73
CA VAL A 16 -8.55 -34.33 -25.53
C VAL A 16 -8.89 -32.98 -24.85
N GLY A 17 -9.57 -32.99 -23.70
CA GLY A 17 -9.88 -31.76 -22.96
C GLY A 17 -9.00 -31.61 -21.72
N GLY A 18 -8.04 -30.69 -21.76
CA GLY A 18 -7.48 -30.10 -20.53
C GLY A 18 -6.05 -30.48 -20.15
N LEU A 19 -5.15 -30.62 -21.12
CA LEU A 19 -3.73 -30.31 -20.87
C LEU A 19 -3.43 -28.98 -21.57
N ILE A 20 -3.87 -27.88 -20.94
CA ILE A 20 -3.12 -26.65 -21.07
C ILE A 20 -1.84 -26.92 -20.28
N VAL A 21 -0.87 -27.53 -20.93
CA VAL A 21 0.52 -27.31 -20.54
C VAL A 21 0.71 -25.82 -20.83
N SER A 22 0.58 -25.00 -19.79
CA SER A 22 1.19 -23.68 -19.82
C SER A 22 2.64 -23.96 -20.17
N ALA A 23 3.03 -23.68 -21.41
CA ALA A 23 4.41 -23.56 -21.78
C ALA A 23 4.93 -22.44 -20.89
N GLY A 24 5.41 -22.83 -19.71
CA GLY A 24 6.19 -21.96 -18.86
C GLY A 24 7.38 -21.61 -19.72
N ALA A 25 7.36 -20.42 -20.33
CA ALA A 25 8.60 -19.74 -20.58
C ALA A 25 9.33 -19.81 -19.24
N LEU A 26 10.43 -20.58 -19.19
CA LEU A 26 11.34 -20.55 -18.06
C LEU A 26 11.67 -19.07 -17.90
N ALA A 27 11.05 -18.44 -16.90
CA ALA A 27 11.42 -17.11 -16.50
C ALA A 27 12.93 -17.21 -16.25
N GLY A 28 13.72 -16.51 -17.05
CA GLY A 28 15.16 -16.45 -16.81
C GLY A 28 15.34 -16.07 -15.35
N THR A 29 16.19 -16.80 -14.63
CA THR A 29 16.52 -16.46 -13.25
C THR A 29 16.90 -14.99 -13.20
N LEU A 30 16.22 -14.21 -12.37
CA LEU A 30 16.51 -12.79 -12.24
C LEU A 30 17.99 -12.64 -11.84
N PRO A 31 18.74 -11.73 -12.49
CA PRO A 31 20.09 -11.42 -12.07
C PRO A 31 20.09 -10.87 -10.64
N ASP A 32 21.06 -11.31 -9.85
CA ASP A 32 21.20 -10.92 -8.45
C ASP A 32 21.36 -9.42 -8.30
N SER A 33 20.63 -8.86 -7.34
CA SER A 33 20.62 -7.44 -6.98
C SER A 33 20.53 -6.50 -8.18
N THR A 34 19.86 -6.91 -9.26
CA THR A 34 19.79 -6.14 -10.51
C THR A 34 18.35 -5.80 -10.85
N TRP A 35 18.09 -4.53 -11.14
CA TRP A 35 16.78 -4.08 -11.58
C TRP A 35 16.46 -4.61 -12.98
N VAL A 36 15.33 -5.29 -13.13
CA VAL A 36 14.83 -5.79 -14.42
C VAL A 36 13.48 -5.17 -14.71
N GLY A 37 13.36 -4.52 -15.87
CA GLY A 37 12.08 -4.00 -16.36
C GLY A 37 11.17 -5.14 -16.82
N LEU A 38 9.95 -5.17 -16.31
CA LEU A 38 8.94 -6.14 -16.71
C LEU A 38 8.03 -5.57 -17.82
N PRO A 39 7.40 -6.42 -18.64
CA PRO A 39 6.42 -5.99 -19.62
C PRO A 39 5.28 -5.18 -18.99
N ALA A 40 4.79 -4.18 -19.71
CA ALA A 40 3.66 -3.38 -19.27
C ALA A 40 2.39 -4.25 -19.11
N LEU A 41 1.58 -3.93 -18.11
CA LEU A 41 0.30 -4.59 -17.90
C LEU A 41 -0.65 -4.36 -19.09
N PRO A 42 -1.34 -5.40 -19.57
CA PRO A 42 -2.40 -5.26 -20.55
C PRO A 42 -3.44 -4.22 -20.10
N GLN A 43 -3.84 -3.34 -21.01
CA GLN A 43 -4.88 -2.32 -20.77
C GLN A 43 -4.55 -1.29 -19.67
N GLN A 44 -3.32 -1.25 -19.17
CA GLN A 44 -2.87 -0.19 -18.26
C GLN A 44 -2.69 1.10 -19.04
N LYS A 45 -3.68 2.00 -18.94
CA LYS A 45 -3.64 3.32 -19.56
C LYS A 45 -3.10 4.33 -18.56
N GLN A 46 -2.02 5.04 -18.92
CA GLN A 46 -1.45 6.24 -18.26
C GLN A 46 -1.94 6.52 -16.82
N SER A 47 -1.79 5.55 -15.91
CA SER A 47 -2.31 5.64 -14.55
C SER A 47 -1.41 4.86 -13.60
N PRO A 48 -1.26 5.34 -12.36
CA PRO A 48 -0.49 4.64 -11.35
C PRO A 48 -1.13 3.28 -11.02
N LEU A 49 -0.26 2.32 -10.71
CA LEU A 49 -0.68 1.03 -10.18
C LEU A 49 -0.50 1.03 -8.67
N PHE A 50 -1.62 0.90 -7.94
CA PHE A 50 -1.62 0.93 -6.48
C PHE A 50 -1.79 -0.45 -5.83
N ALA A 51 -2.23 -1.45 -6.59
CA ALA A 51 -2.49 -2.79 -6.08
C ALA A 51 -1.66 -3.83 -6.85
N LEU A 52 -0.67 -4.40 -6.14
CA LEU A 52 0.19 -5.47 -6.60
C LEU A 52 0.48 -6.40 -5.43
N ALA A 53 0.34 -7.70 -5.63
CA ALA A 53 0.59 -8.72 -4.62
C ALA A 53 1.29 -9.94 -5.25
N VAL A 54 2.13 -10.59 -4.44
CA VAL A 54 2.79 -11.86 -4.76
C VAL A 54 2.29 -12.94 -3.83
N ASP A 55 2.09 -14.14 -4.35
CA ASP A 55 1.67 -15.29 -3.56
C ASP A 55 2.80 -15.69 -2.60
N PRO A 56 2.55 -15.75 -1.28
CA PRO A 56 3.57 -16.11 -0.30
C PRO A 56 4.09 -17.55 -0.44
N THR A 57 3.40 -18.40 -1.20
CA THR A 57 3.79 -19.80 -1.46
C THR A 57 4.41 -20.00 -2.84
N ASN A 58 4.36 -18.99 -3.71
CA ASN A 58 4.89 -19.04 -5.07
C ASN A 58 5.26 -17.64 -5.57
N ASP A 59 6.55 -17.32 -5.53
CA ASP A 59 7.06 -16.00 -5.91
C ASP A 59 6.80 -15.63 -7.39
N GLN A 60 6.46 -16.59 -8.24
CA GLN A 60 6.11 -16.36 -9.65
C GLN A 60 4.62 -16.04 -9.86
N ALA A 61 3.77 -16.27 -8.86
CA ALA A 61 2.34 -15.99 -8.96
C ALA A 61 2.03 -14.59 -8.43
N LEU A 62 1.58 -13.71 -9.33
CA LEU A 62 1.29 -12.31 -9.03
C LEU A 62 -0.14 -11.95 -9.38
N ILE A 63 -0.69 -10.99 -8.63
CA ILE A 63 -1.99 -10.40 -8.92
C ILE A 63 -1.84 -8.88 -8.89
N SER A 64 -2.42 -8.23 -9.88
CA SER A 64 -2.44 -6.78 -10.00
C SER A 64 -3.86 -6.31 -10.31
N GLY A 65 -4.21 -5.13 -9.79
CA GLY A 65 -5.52 -4.52 -10.00
C GLY A 65 -5.40 -3.10 -10.53
N ASN A 66 -6.28 -2.72 -11.46
CA ASN A 66 -6.23 -1.41 -12.10
C ASN A 66 -7.36 -0.47 -11.64
N VAL A 67 -7.29 0.78 -12.11
CA VAL A 67 -8.26 1.84 -11.78
C VAL A 67 -9.65 1.63 -12.37
N GLN A 68 -9.80 0.75 -13.36
CA GLN A 68 -11.11 0.38 -13.92
C GLN A 68 -11.77 -0.79 -13.17
N GLY A 69 -11.00 -1.48 -12.32
CA GLY A 69 -11.46 -2.64 -11.55
C GLY A 69 -11.13 -3.99 -12.16
N SER A 70 -10.33 -4.04 -13.22
CA SER A 70 -9.84 -5.32 -13.73
C SER A 70 -8.77 -5.89 -12.80
N LEU A 71 -8.83 -7.21 -12.56
CA LEU A 71 -7.76 -7.96 -11.92
C LEU A 71 -7.02 -8.77 -12.99
N LEU A 72 -5.70 -8.66 -12.96
CA LEU A 72 -4.78 -9.39 -13.82
C LEU A 72 -3.95 -10.34 -12.99
N ARG A 73 -3.65 -11.52 -13.54
CA ARG A 73 -2.83 -12.55 -12.90
C ARG A 73 -1.65 -12.94 -13.77
N SER A 74 -0.50 -13.13 -13.14
CA SER A 74 0.70 -13.72 -13.72
C SER A 74 1.05 -15.02 -12.98
N THR A 75 1.67 -15.96 -13.69
CA THR A 75 2.23 -17.21 -13.13
C THR A 75 3.70 -17.39 -13.44
N ASN A 76 4.35 -16.34 -13.95
CA ASN A 76 5.73 -16.37 -14.43
C ASN A 76 6.46 -15.07 -14.08
N GLY A 77 6.29 -14.61 -12.85
CA GLY A 77 7.03 -13.48 -12.29
C GLY A 77 6.76 -12.17 -13.01
N GLY A 78 5.54 -11.98 -13.54
CA GLY A 78 5.15 -10.76 -14.24
C GLY A 78 5.59 -10.68 -15.70
N SER A 79 6.18 -11.74 -16.25
CA SER A 79 6.57 -11.80 -17.68
C SER A 79 5.35 -11.74 -18.61
N THR A 80 4.24 -12.36 -18.20
CA THR A 80 2.95 -12.30 -18.91
C THR A 80 1.81 -12.18 -17.93
N TRP A 81 0.72 -11.53 -18.35
CA TRP A 81 -0.46 -11.27 -17.54
C TRP A 81 -1.74 -11.63 -18.29
N THR A 82 -2.68 -12.24 -17.57
CA THR A 82 -4.01 -12.59 -18.07
C THR A 82 -5.07 -11.87 -17.24
N SER A 83 -6.08 -11.28 -17.89
CA SER A 83 -7.24 -10.73 -17.18
C SER A 83 -8.09 -11.87 -16.63
N VAL A 84 -8.31 -11.87 -15.31
CA VAL A 84 -9.06 -12.91 -14.58
C VAL A 84 -10.39 -12.39 -14.02
N HIS A 85 -10.57 -11.07 -14.02
CA HIS A 85 -11.82 -10.43 -13.62
C HIS A 85 -11.93 -9.07 -14.32
N ALA A 86 -13.13 -8.75 -14.80
CA ALA A 86 -13.47 -7.44 -15.35
C ALA A 86 -14.44 -6.75 -14.38
N GLY A 87 -13.92 -5.81 -13.59
CA GLY A 87 -14.71 -5.02 -12.65
C GLY A 87 -15.09 -3.65 -13.21
N ARG A 88 -15.70 -2.84 -12.34
CA ARG A 88 -16.13 -1.46 -12.62
C ARG A 88 -15.70 -0.44 -11.57
N ALA A 89 -14.92 -0.89 -10.59
CA ALA A 89 -14.51 -0.13 -9.42
C ALA A 89 -13.01 -0.34 -9.20
N ALA A 90 -12.26 0.75 -9.06
CA ALA A 90 -10.81 0.71 -8.90
C ALA A 90 -10.39 -0.27 -7.80
N ILE A 91 -9.38 -1.11 -8.08
CA ILE A 91 -8.77 -1.97 -7.07
C ILE A 91 -7.83 -1.13 -6.22
N THR A 92 -8.02 -1.18 -4.90
CA THR A 92 -7.31 -0.36 -3.92
C THR A 92 -6.28 -1.15 -3.13
N THR A 93 -6.52 -2.44 -2.91
CA THR A 93 -5.62 -3.34 -2.18
C THR A 93 -5.85 -4.79 -2.61
N ILE A 94 -4.80 -5.61 -2.59
CA ILE A 94 -4.86 -7.05 -2.83
C ILE A 94 -4.00 -7.72 -1.77
N VAL A 95 -4.54 -8.72 -1.08
CA VAL A 95 -3.84 -9.41 0.01
C VAL A 95 -4.10 -10.92 -0.10
N PHE A 96 -3.01 -11.69 -0.16
CA PHE A 96 -3.06 -13.15 -0.01
C PHE A 96 -3.23 -13.49 1.47
N ASP A 97 -4.05 -14.49 1.76
CA ASP A 97 -4.16 -15.01 3.11
C ASP A 97 -2.93 -15.86 3.45
N PRO A 98 -2.12 -15.48 4.46
CA PRO A 98 -0.96 -16.28 4.86
C PRO A 98 -1.34 -17.60 5.55
N PHE A 99 -2.60 -17.79 5.95
CA PHE A 99 -3.07 -18.96 6.70
C PHE A 99 -3.89 -19.94 5.86
N THR A 100 -4.41 -19.51 4.70
CA THR A 100 -5.22 -20.34 3.79
C THR A 100 -4.70 -20.22 2.37
N PRO A 101 -3.87 -21.18 1.90
CA PRO A 101 -3.34 -21.16 0.54
C PRO A 101 -4.44 -21.02 -0.52
N GLY A 102 -4.20 -20.16 -1.51
CA GLY A 102 -5.15 -19.87 -2.59
C GLY A 102 -6.26 -18.88 -2.21
N ARG A 103 -6.47 -18.52 -0.94
CA ARG A 103 -7.40 -17.45 -0.57
C ARG A 103 -6.77 -16.09 -0.79
N VAL A 104 -7.42 -15.24 -1.56
CA VAL A 104 -6.98 -13.86 -1.86
C VAL A 104 -8.18 -12.94 -1.77
N LEU A 105 -7.99 -11.76 -1.19
CA LEU A 105 -9.00 -10.70 -1.16
C LEU A 105 -8.50 -9.48 -1.92
N ALA A 106 -9.42 -8.83 -2.64
CA ALA A 106 -9.18 -7.55 -3.29
C ALA A 106 -10.21 -6.53 -2.79
N GLY A 107 -9.73 -5.41 -2.25
CA GLY A 107 -10.56 -4.26 -1.91
C GLY A 107 -10.81 -3.40 -3.15
N THR A 108 -11.97 -2.75 -3.18
CA THR A 108 -12.38 -1.88 -4.27
C THR A 108 -12.83 -0.52 -3.76
N ARG A 109 -12.82 0.49 -4.65
CA ARG A 109 -13.47 1.78 -4.43
C ARG A 109 -14.98 1.68 -4.76
N GLY A 110 -15.82 1.57 -3.73
CA GLY A 110 -17.27 1.66 -3.82
C GLY A 110 -18.02 0.35 -4.09
N SER A 111 -17.32 -0.77 -4.30
CA SER A 111 -17.95 -2.10 -4.52
C SER A 111 -17.65 -3.11 -3.41
N GLY A 112 -16.98 -2.71 -2.33
CA GLY A 112 -16.61 -3.63 -1.25
C GLY A 112 -15.42 -4.51 -1.60
N VAL A 113 -15.52 -5.81 -1.30
CA VAL A 113 -14.44 -6.80 -1.45
C VAL A 113 -14.80 -7.86 -2.50
N LEU A 114 -13.79 -8.30 -3.24
CA LEU A 114 -13.81 -9.52 -4.04
C LEU A 114 -12.98 -10.61 -3.35
N ILE A 115 -13.42 -11.86 -3.46
CA ILE A 115 -12.69 -13.03 -2.94
C ILE A 115 -12.36 -14.03 -4.04
N SER A 116 -11.14 -14.54 -4.00
CA SER A 116 -10.69 -15.72 -4.73
C SER A 116 -10.33 -16.83 -3.74
N LYS A 117 -10.55 -18.08 -4.14
CA LYS A 117 -10.18 -19.29 -3.38
C LYS A 117 -9.21 -20.21 -4.16
N ASP A 118 -8.72 -19.75 -5.31
CA ASP A 118 -7.91 -20.51 -6.25
C ASP A 118 -6.65 -19.74 -6.70
N GLY A 119 -6.10 -18.93 -5.79
CA GLY A 119 -4.87 -18.18 -6.03
C GLY A 119 -5.05 -17.02 -7.00
N GLY A 120 -6.25 -16.43 -7.04
CA GLY A 120 -6.60 -15.32 -7.91
C GLY A 120 -7.02 -15.70 -9.32
N ALA A 121 -7.26 -16.98 -9.61
CA ALA A 121 -7.67 -17.40 -10.95
C ALA A 121 -9.15 -17.08 -11.24
N THR A 122 -10.02 -17.18 -10.23
CA THR A 122 -11.42 -16.76 -10.28
C THR A 122 -11.80 -15.91 -9.07
N TRP A 123 -12.77 -15.02 -9.26
CA TRP A 123 -13.18 -14.02 -8.26
C TRP A 123 -14.70 -13.96 -8.13
N THR A 124 -15.17 -13.73 -6.91
CA THR A 124 -16.59 -13.62 -6.58
C THR A 124 -16.82 -12.43 -5.64
N ASP A 125 -17.99 -11.81 -5.77
CA ASP A 125 -18.44 -10.75 -4.85
C ASP A 125 -18.75 -11.32 -3.46
N VAL A 126 -18.58 -10.48 -2.43
CA VAL A 126 -18.90 -10.82 -1.04
C VAL A 126 -20.02 -9.93 -0.50
N THR A 127 -20.60 -10.30 0.64
CA THR A 127 -21.72 -9.55 1.24
C THR A 127 -21.28 -8.70 2.42
N GLY A 128 -22.03 -7.63 2.71
CA GLY A 128 -21.84 -6.80 3.91
C GLY A 128 -20.93 -5.57 3.76
N LEU A 129 -20.31 -5.38 2.58
CA LEU A 129 -19.44 -4.24 2.26
C LEU A 129 -19.87 -3.45 1.00
N GLY A 130 -21.08 -3.70 0.49
CA GLY A 130 -21.58 -3.01 -0.70
C GLY A 130 -21.60 -1.49 -0.51
N GLY A 131 -21.07 -0.75 -1.50
CA GLY A 131 -20.99 0.71 -1.44
C GLY A 131 -19.81 1.28 -0.63
N ARG A 132 -18.97 0.44 -0.03
CA ARG A 132 -17.80 0.88 0.75
C ARG A 132 -16.54 0.96 -0.11
N ASP A 133 -15.71 1.94 0.19
CA ASP A 133 -14.32 2.00 -0.26
C ASP A 133 -13.48 1.20 0.71
N VAL A 134 -12.96 0.06 0.29
CA VAL A 134 -12.12 -0.80 1.13
C VAL A 134 -10.67 -0.40 0.88
N ARG A 135 -9.97 0.12 1.89
CA ARG A 135 -8.62 0.69 1.71
C ARG A 135 -7.52 -0.27 2.13
N VAL A 136 -7.80 -1.12 3.12
CA VAL A 136 -6.83 -2.07 3.70
C VAL A 136 -7.55 -3.32 4.18
N ILE A 137 -6.87 -4.47 4.08
CA ILE A 137 -7.35 -5.77 4.57
C ILE A 137 -6.23 -6.42 5.37
N GLY A 138 -6.56 -6.99 6.53
CA GLY A 138 -5.63 -7.71 7.40
C GLY A 138 -6.18 -9.08 7.81
N PHE A 139 -5.31 -10.09 7.85
CA PHE A 139 -5.65 -11.45 8.25
C PHE A 139 -5.13 -11.78 9.65
N ALA A 140 -6.01 -12.30 10.48
CA ALA A 140 -5.70 -13.11 11.65
C ALA A 140 -6.10 -14.57 11.37
N LEU A 141 -5.80 -15.51 12.27
CA LEU A 141 -6.09 -16.93 12.04
C LEU A 141 -7.59 -17.23 11.93
N THR A 142 -8.41 -16.52 12.70
CA THR A 142 -9.86 -16.76 12.78
C THR A 142 -10.70 -15.53 12.46
N LEU A 143 -10.08 -14.49 11.89
CA LEU A 143 -10.72 -13.21 11.59
C LEU A 143 -10.02 -12.54 10.40
N VAL A 144 -10.80 -11.89 9.55
CA VAL A 144 -10.32 -10.93 8.56
C VAL A 144 -10.91 -9.57 8.91
N ALA A 145 -10.08 -8.54 8.92
CA ALA A 145 -10.50 -7.17 9.16
C ALA A 145 -10.28 -6.31 7.90
N ALA A 146 -11.16 -5.36 7.65
CA ALA A 146 -11.08 -4.41 6.56
C ALA A 146 -11.29 -2.99 7.07
N GLY A 147 -10.37 -2.09 6.74
CA GLY A 147 -10.52 -0.66 6.93
C GLY A 147 -11.24 -0.05 5.73
N THR A 148 -12.23 0.80 5.98
CA THR A 148 -13.07 1.41 4.94
C THR A 148 -13.19 2.93 5.10
N ASP A 149 -13.85 3.60 4.15
CA ASP A 149 -14.32 4.98 4.28
C ASP A 149 -15.28 5.22 5.46
N ASN A 150 -15.83 4.15 6.05
CA ASN A 150 -16.81 4.23 7.13
C ASN A 150 -16.59 3.15 8.20
N GLY A 151 -15.38 3.12 8.77
CA GLY A 151 -15.01 2.30 9.92
C GLY A 151 -14.39 0.98 9.54
N VAL A 152 -14.28 0.11 10.55
CA VAL A 152 -13.72 -1.23 10.42
C VAL A 152 -14.84 -2.25 10.24
N TYR A 153 -14.66 -3.16 9.30
CA TYR A 153 -15.52 -4.31 9.08
C TYR A 153 -14.73 -5.59 9.36
N VAL A 154 -15.41 -6.63 9.83
CA VAL A 154 -14.80 -7.93 10.10
C VAL A 154 -15.59 -9.07 9.48
N SER A 155 -14.89 -10.16 9.20
CA SER A 155 -15.44 -11.42 8.71
C SER A 155 -14.67 -12.58 9.33
N ALA A 156 -15.31 -13.74 9.49
CA ALA A 156 -14.60 -14.96 9.91
C ALA A 156 -13.79 -15.58 8.76
N ASP A 157 -14.29 -15.44 7.53
CA ASP A 157 -13.75 -16.16 6.36
C ASP A 157 -13.59 -15.31 5.10
N GLY A 158 -13.96 -14.03 5.15
CA GLY A 158 -13.91 -13.08 4.06
C GLY A 158 -15.15 -13.09 3.14
N THR A 159 -16.16 -13.92 3.39
CA THR A 159 -17.34 -14.06 2.50
C THR A 159 -18.56 -13.25 2.94
N ALA A 160 -18.70 -13.02 4.25
CA ALA A 160 -19.76 -12.22 4.85
C ALA A 160 -19.17 -11.27 5.88
N TRP A 161 -19.42 -9.98 5.70
CA TRP A 161 -18.83 -8.91 6.49
C TRP A 161 -19.86 -8.20 7.35
N LYS A 162 -19.42 -7.72 8.49
CA LYS A 162 -20.21 -6.84 9.37
C LYS A 162 -19.34 -5.70 9.88
N GLN A 163 -19.94 -4.53 10.08
CA GLN A 163 -19.25 -3.42 10.71
C GLN A 163 -18.91 -3.78 12.16
N SER A 164 -17.68 -3.50 12.58
CA SER A 164 -17.12 -3.88 13.87
C SER A 164 -16.83 -2.68 14.76
N GLY A 165 -16.71 -1.48 14.20
CA GLY A 165 -16.51 -0.26 14.98
C GLY A 165 -16.03 0.92 14.16
N LEU A 166 -15.78 2.03 14.85
CA LEU A 166 -15.33 3.29 14.28
C LEU A 166 -16.28 3.83 13.16
N PRO A 167 -17.61 3.81 13.36
CA PRO A 167 -18.54 4.31 12.35
C PRO A 167 -18.26 5.79 12.06
N SER A 168 -18.42 6.19 10.80
CA SER A 168 -18.14 7.56 10.33
C SER A 168 -16.66 7.99 10.41
N THR A 169 -15.75 7.06 10.70
CA THR A 169 -14.30 7.27 10.63
C THR A 169 -13.75 6.63 9.37
N SER A 170 -12.94 7.36 8.61
CA SER A 170 -12.19 6.81 7.49
C SER A 170 -10.96 6.05 8.01
N ILE A 171 -10.80 4.79 7.61
CA ILE A 171 -9.70 3.91 8.04
C ILE A 171 -8.81 3.60 6.85
N ASP A 172 -7.62 4.19 6.84
CA ASP A 172 -6.63 4.10 5.77
C ASP A 172 -5.61 2.99 5.98
N ALA A 173 -5.34 2.67 7.24
CA ALA A 173 -4.34 1.70 7.63
C ALA A 173 -4.88 0.78 8.72
N LEU A 174 -4.50 -0.49 8.68
CA LEU A 174 -4.85 -1.48 9.68
C LEU A 174 -3.76 -2.54 9.75
N ALA A 175 -3.33 -2.87 10.96
CA ALA A 175 -2.41 -3.97 11.23
C ALA A 175 -3.03 -4.95 12.22
N VAL A 176 -2.72 -6.24 12.02
CA VAL A 176 -3.06 -7.32 12.95
C VAL A 176 -1.83 -7.56 13.84
N ALA A 177 -1.79 -6.92 15.00
CA ALA A 177 -0.68 -6.99 15.94
C ALA A 177 -0.60 -8.35 16.67
N ALA A 178 -1.74 -9.04 16.84
CA ALA A 178 -1.80 -10.40 17.33
C ALA A 178 -2.79 -11.24 16.49
N VAL A 179 -2.28 -12.33 15.90
CA VAL A 179 -3.04 -13.16 14.94
C VAL A 179 -3.84 -14.29 15.60
N HIS A 180 -3.58 -14.58 16.87
CA HIS A 180 -4.32 -15.55 17.70
C HIS A 180 -5.32 -14.83 18.59
N VAL A 181 -6.30 -15.56 19.13
CA VAL A 181 -7.23 -15.01 20.13
C VAL A 181 -6.51 -14.82 21.48
N PRO A 182 -6.66 -13.68 22.17
CA PRO A 182 -7.40 -12.49 21.74
C PRO A 182 -6.69 -11.74 20.60
N ILE A 183 -7.43 -11.48 19.51
CA ILE A 183 -6.88 -10.83 18.31
C ILE A 183 -6.71 -9.35 18.61
N HIS A 184 -5.54 -8.82 18.27
CA HIS A 184 -5.21 -7.42 18.49
C HIS A 184 -5.12 -6.71 17.13
N LEU A 185 -5.96 -5.70 16.94
CA LEU A 185 -5.99 -4.84 15.77
C LEU A 185 -5.56 -3.42 16.15
N VAL A 186 -4.76 -2.80 15.29
CA VAL A 186 -4.45 -1.37 15.36
C VAL A 186 -4.90 -0.73 14.04
N ALA A 187 -5.67 0.35 14.10
CA ALA A 187 -6.21 1.05 12.95
C ALA A 187 -5.74 2.51 12.92
N GLY A 188 -5.41 3.02 11.74
CA GLY A 188 -5.04 4.41 11.50
C GLY A 188 -6.04 5.09 10.58
N SER A 189 -6.29 6.37 10.84
CA SER A 189 -7.24 7.19 10.08
C SER A 189 -6.61 8.48 9.55
N ASP A 190 -7.22 9.05 8.51
CA ASP A 190 -6.84 10.32 7.89
C ASP A 190 -7.62 11.54 8.42
N THR A 191 -8.43 11.40 9.48
CA THR A 191 -9.37 12.48 9.85
C THR A 191 -8.63 13.75 10.31
N ALA A 192 -8.85 14.82 9.55
CA ALA A 192 -8.11 16.07 9.58
C ALA A 192 -8.44 17.01 10.76
N SER A 193 -8.44 16.54 12.01
CA SER A 193 -8.38 17.47 13.15
C SER A 193 -6.91 17.80 13.43
N SER A 194 -6.42 18.88 12.84
CA SER A 194 -5.04 19.37 12.90
C SER A 194 -4.49 19.68 14.31
N ALA A 195 -5.29 19.52 15.36
CA ALA A 195 -4.93 19.83 16.73
C ALA A 195 -4.54 18.60 17.60
N ALA A 196 -4.76 17.37 17.15
CA ALA A 196 -4.65 16.16 18.01
C ALA A 196 -3.70 15.05 17.52
N GLY A 197 -3.03 15.21 16.37
CA GLY A 197 -2.33 14.10 15.70
C GLY A 197 -3.30 13.17 14.96
N PRO A 198 -2.82 12.16 14.21
CA PRO A 198 -3.69 11.23 13.50
C PRO A 198 -4.34 10.28 14.52
N PRO A 199 -5.64 9.97 14.39
CA PRO A 199 -6.28 9.06 15.32
C PRO A 199 -5.86 7.62 15.00
N LEU A 200 -4.98 7.10 15.85
CA LEU A 200 -4.76 5.66 15.98
C LEU A 200 -5.79 5.10 16.95
N TYR A 201 -6.33 3.94 16.59
CA TYR A 201 -7.27 3.18 17.38
C TYR A 201 -6.73 1.79 17.65
N ASP A 202 -7.02 1.30 18.85
CA ASP A 202 -6.58 0.02 19.37
C ASP A 202 -7.79 -0.85 19.69
N SER A 203 -7.69 -2.14 19.36
CA SER A 203 -8.68 -3.13 19.75
C SER A 203 -8.00 -4.44 20.14
N VAL A 204 -8.11 -4.80 21.42
CA VAL A 204 -7.54 -6.04 21.98
C VAL A 204 -8.52 -7.22 21.96
N ASP A 205 -9.69 -7.08 21.32
CA ASP A 205 -10.77 -8.06 21.33
C ASP A 205 -11.28 -8.43 19.93
N GLY A 206 -10.42 -8.31 18.92
CA GLY A 206 -10.74 -8.66 17.53
C GLY A 206 -11.66 -7.65 16.85
N GLY A 207 -11.62 -6.39 17.27
CA GLY A 207 -12.40 -5.31 16.70
C GLY A 207 -13.78 -5.13 17.32
N ALA A 208 -14.11 -5.79 18.43
CA ALA A 208 -15.42 -5.66 19.07
C ALA A 208 -15.55 -4.34 19.85
N THR A 209 -14.46 -3.88 20.48
CA THR A 209 -14.35 -2.57 21.09
C THR A 209 -13.08 -1.87 20.63
N TRP A 210 -13.11 -0.53 20.62
CA TRP A 210 -12.00 0.30 20.15
C TRP A 210 -11.73 1.43 21.13
N THR A 211 -10.46 1.71 21.37
CA THR A 211 -9.98 2.85 22.15
C THR A 211 -9.01 3.69 21.31
N SER A 212 -8.89 4.98 21.61
CA SER A 212 -7.88 5.82 20.96
C SER A 212 -6.51 5.61 21.62
N VAL A 213 -5.44 5.53 20.83
CA VAL A 213 -4.07 5.44 21.33
C VAL A 213 -3.56 6.82 21.76
N THR A 214 -2.94 6.91 22.94
CA THR A 214 -2.36 8.15 23.48
C THR A 214 -0.97 7.89 24.09
N PRO A 215 0.05 8.73 23.82
CA PRO A 215 0.01 9.96 23.03
C PRO A 215 -0.11 9.67 21.52
N ALA A 216 -0.71 10.60 20.78
CA ALA A 216 -0.82 10.47 19.33
C ALA A 216 0.57 10.46 18.68
N LEU A 217 0.71 9.66 17.62
CA LEU A 217 1.86 9.71 16.70
C LEU A 217 2.06 11.13 16.17
N SER A 218 3.30 11.61 16.12
CA SER A 218 3.62 12.87 15.43
C SER A 218 3.33 12.75 13.93
N GLY A 219 2.47 13.61 13.39
CA GLY A 219 2.02 13.56 12.00
C GLY A 219 0.54 13.97 11.89
N THR A 220 -0.06 13.86 10.70
CA THR A 220 -1.51 14.10 10.54
C THR A 220 -2.23 13.02 9.76
N VAL A 221 -1.52 12.06 9.15
CA VAL A 221 -2.11 10.95 8.37
C VAL A 221 -1.27 9.69 8.58
N VAL A 222 -1.91 8.57 8.93
CA VAL A 222 -1.29 7.23 8.88
C VAL A 222 -1.68 6.57 7.57
N SER A 223 -0.78 6.60 6.59
CA SER A 223 -0.99 6.05 5.25
C SER A 223 -0.76 4.54 5.18
N ARG A 224 0.03 3.99 6.10
CA ARG A 224 0.37 2.57 6.13
C ARG A 224 0.65 2.11 7.55
N LEU A 225 0.19 0.92 7.91
CA LEU A 225 0.51 0.26 9.16
C LEU A 225 0.70 -1.24 8.89
N VAL A 226 1.83 -1.80 9.28
CA VAL A 226 2.17 -3.21 9.02
C VAL A 226 2.76 -3.83 10.27
N ALA A 227 2.26 -5.01 10.64
CA ALA A 227 2.85 -5.85 11.67
C ALA A 227 3.86 -6.82 11.04
N GLY A 228 5.06 -6.87 11.59
CA GLY A 228 6.08 -7.85 11.21
C GLY A 228 5.83 -9.24 11.81
N PRO A 229 6.70 -10.21 11.52
CA PRO A 229 6.69 -11.50 12.19
C PRO A 229 7.05 -11.36 13.67
N LEU A 230 6.71 -12.41 14.43
CA LEU A 230 7.04 -12.46 15.85
C LEU A 230 8.57 -12.64 16.00
N PRO A 231 9.24 -11.89 16.89
CA PRO A 231 10.66 -12.12 17.17
C PRO A 231 10.90 -13.49 17.83
N PRO A 232 12.12 -14.06 17.75
CA PRO A 232 12.49 -15.32 18.41
C PRO A 232 12.32 -15.28 19.93
N THR A 233 12.42 -14.08 20.52
CA THR A 233 12.21 -13.84 21.95
C THR A 233 11.16 -12.76 22.15
N GLY A 234 10.25 -13.01 23.09
CA GLY A 234 9.14 -12.10 23.38
C GLY A 234 7.87 -12.41 22.58
N ASN A 235 6.85 -11.58 22.81
CA ASN A 235 5.46 -11.89 22.46
C ASN A 235 4.83 -10.75 21.63
N VAL A 236 5.64 -9.80 21.19
CA VAL A 236 5.20 -8.55 20.56
C VAL A 236 5.78 -8.48 19.16
N ARG A 237 4.90 -8.29 18.18
CA ARG A 237 5.30 -8.04 16.79
C ARG A 237 5.72 -6.58 16.65
N PRO A 238 6.79 -6.28 15.90
CA PRO A 238 7.09 -4.90 15.55
C PRO A 238 5.98 -4.36 14.64
N LEU A 239 5.53 -3.13 14.90
CA LEU A 239 4.63 -2.42 14.00
C LEU A 239 5.39 -1.26 13.35
N VAL A 240 5.30 -1.15 12.03
CA VAL A 240 5.85 -0.01 11.30
C VAL A 240 4.70 0.83 10.76
N ALA A 241 4.72 2.11 11.07
CA ALA A 241 3.76 3.10 10.61
C ALA A 241 4.43 4.05 9.61
N GLY A 242 3.87 4.12 8.41
CA GLY A 242 4.15 5.17 7.44
C GLY A 242 3.16 6.30 7.62
N THR A 243 3.67 7.52 7.75
CA THR A 243 2.86 8.74 7.89
C THR A 243 3.32 9.80 6.90
N ASN A 244 2.56 10.88 6.78
CA ASN A 244 2.98 12.08 6.05
C ASN A 244 4.12 12.87 6.72
N ALA A 245 4.55 12.48 7.92
CA ALA A 245 5.66 13.08 8.66
C ALA A 245 6.90 12.17 8.73
N GLY A 246 6.84 10.97 8.13
CA GLY A 246 7.93 10.00 8.13
C GLY A 246 7.52 8.62 8.63
N LEU A 247 8.52 7.79 8.90
CA LEU A 247 8.38 6.43 9.39
C LEU A 247 8.48 6.36 10.91
N PHE A 248 7.71 5.48 11.49
CA PHE A 248 7.71 5.21 12.92
C PHE A 248 7.66 3.71 13.17
N ILE A 249 8.24 3.26 14.28
CA ILE A 249 8.20 1.88 14.72
C ILE A 249 7.66 1.80 16.15
N SER A 250 6.86 0.77 16.41
CA SER A 250 6.44 0.36 17.75
C SER A 250 6.98 -1.03 18.06
N ALA A 251 7.39 -1.21 19.31
CA ALA A 251 7.82 -2.49 19.88
C ALA A 251 6.93 -2.92 21.06
N ASP A 252 5.75 -2.30 21.21
CA ASP A 252 4.83 -2.47 22.35
C ASP A 252 3.36 -2.58 21.88
N ASN A 253 3.15 -3.31 20.79
CA ASN A 253 1.86 -3.54 20.14
C ASN A 253 1.11 -2.26 19.74
N GLY A 254 1.83 -1.21 19.35
CA GLY A 254 1.23 0.05 18.90
C GLY A 254 0.83 1.00 20.02
N SER A 255 1.20 0.70 21.27
CA SER A 255 0.94 1.60 22.40
C SER A 255 1.77 2.88 22.30
N THR A 256 3.03 2.77 21.89
CA THR A 256 3.92 3.89 21.62
C THR A 256 4.71 3.69 20.33
N PHE A 257 5.15 4.80 19.74
CA PHE A 257 5.89 4.79 18.50
C PHE A 257 7.10 5.73 18.58
N SER A 258 8.25 5.26 18.11
CA SER A 258 9.46 6.05 17.94
C SER A 258 9.72 6.33 16.46
N ALA A 259 10.13 7.55 16.12
CA ALA A 259 10.49 7.91 14.76
C ALA A 259 11.71 7.11 14.26
N LEU A 260 11.64 6.65 13.02
CA LEU A 260 12.77 6.07 12.28
C LEU A 260 13.38 7.17 11.42
N SER A 261 14.57 7.65 11.79
CA SER A 261 15.27 8.71 11.05
C SER A 261 16.19 8.18 9.95
N GLY A 262 16.63 6.91 10.06
CA GLY A 262 17.59 6.29 9.15
C GLY A 262 18.90 7.06 8.98
N GLY A 263 19.33 7.82 10.00
CA GLY A 263 20.60 8.55 9.97
C GLY A 263 20.67 9.60 8.85
N GLU A 264 19.63 10.42 8.71
CA GLU A 264 19.40 11.41 7.64
C GLU A 264 18.99 10.80 6.29
N LEU A 265 19.23 9.52 6.01
CA LEU A 265 18.95 8.93 4.68
C LEU A 265 17.47 8.90 4.29
N LEU A 266 16.57 8.80 5.27
CA LEU A 266 15.14 8.77 5.00
C LEU A 266 14.61 10.20 4.78
N PRO A 267 14.12 10.55 3.58
CA PRO A 267 13.49 11.84 3.37
C PRO A 267 12.21 11.98 4.19
N SER A 268 11.87 13.23 4.55
CA SER A 268 10.60 13.62 5.16
C SER A 268 9.50 13.61 4.10
N THR A 269 9.09 12.41 3.71
CA THR A 269 8.02 12.15 2.73
C THR A 269 6.98 11.22 3.34
N ASP A 270 5.87 11.05 2.64
CA ASP A 270 4.86 10.04 2.91
C ASP A 270 5.34 8.65 2.54
N TYR A 271 5.40 7.75 3.51
CA TYR A 271 5.69 6.34 3.25
C TYR A 271 4.38 5.58 3.10
N THR A 272 4.14 5.09 1.88
CA THR A 272 2.88 4.46 1.48
C THR A 272 3.01 2.94 1.40
N GLN A 273 4.23 2.42 1.30
CA GLN A 273 4.51 0.99 1.25
C GLN A 273 5.47 0.57 2.36
N VAL A 274 5.13 -0.52 3.03
CA VAL A 274 5.98 -1.22 3.99
C VAL A 274 5.75 -2.71 3.80
N ALA A 275 6.83 -3.49 3.76
CA ALA A 275 6.77 -4.94 3.64
C ALA A 275 7.90 -5.59 4.46
N PHE A 276 7.54 -6.46 5.39
CA PHE A 276 8.50 -7.32 6.10
C PHE A 276 8.85 -8.53 5.24
N VAL A 277 10.07 -9.03 5.41
CA VAL A 277 10.40 -10.40 4.98
C VAL A 277 9.78 -11.35 6.01
N THR A 278 8.99 -12.33 5.58
CA THR A 278 7.99 -13.01 6.45
C THR A 278 8.59 -13.75 7.64
N ASP A 279 9.88 -14.09 7.61
CA ASP A 279 10.58 -14.77 8.72
C ASP A 279 11.60 -13.89 9.45
N HIS A 280 11.67 -12.60 9.11
CA HIS A 280 12.64 -11.66 9.70
C HIS A 280 11.93 -10.47 10.32
N HIS A 281 11.91 -10.43 11.65
CA HIS A 281 11.24 -9.36 12.40
C HIS A 281 12.03 -8.03 12.39
N ASP A 282 13.24 -8.04 11.86
CA ASP A 282 14.16 -6.91 11.77
C ASP A 282 14.47 -6.50 10.33
N ARG A 283 14.02 -7.28 9.33
CA ARG A 283 14.19 -7.00 7.91
C ARG A 283 12.91 -6.54 7.26
N PHE A 284 12.92 -5.31 6.75
CA PHE A 284 11.78 -4.78 6.01
C PHE A 284 12.18 -3.72 4.98
N TYR A 285 11.31 -3.58 4.00
CA TYR A 285 11.39 -2.59 2.94
C TYR A 285 10.36 -1.49 3.17
N VAL A 286 10.73 -0.27 2.80
CA VAL A 286 9.86 0.91 2.85
C VAL A 286 9.95 1.66 1.54
N ALA A 287 8.81 2.14 1.03
CA ALA A 287 8.77 2.88 -0.21
C ALA A 287 7.85 4.10 -0.13
N SER A 288 8.18 5.09 -0.95
CA SER A 288 7.42 6.32 -1.11
C SER A 288 7.32 6.68 -2.59
N ASP A 289 6.19 7.25 -2.99
CA ASP A 289 6.03 7.86 -4.31
C ASP A 289 6.60 9.29 -4.36
N GLY A 290 6.98 9.83 -3.21
CA GLY A 290 7.57 11.15 -3.01
C GLY A 290 6.55 12.28 -2.86
N GLY A 291 5.23 12.04 -2.82
CA GLY A 291 4.22 13.08 -2.59
C GLY A 291 4.31 14.31 -3.51
N GLY A 292 4.85 14.15 -4.73
CA GLY A 292 5.13 15.23 -5.68
C GLY A 292 6.43 16.03 -5.44
N SER A 293 7.14 15.79 -4.33
CA SER A 293 8.41 16.43 -3.97
C SER A 293 9.64 15.86 -4.71
N ARG A 294 9.46 14.78 -5.47
CA ARG A 294 10.53 13.98 -6.10
C ARG A 294 11.51 13.34 -5.10
N SER A 295 11.14 13.23 -3.83
CA SER A 295 11.91 12.55 -2.79
C SER A 295 11.43 11.12 -2.53
N GLY A 296 10.80 10.49 -3.52
CA GLY A 296 10.38 9.10 -3.43
C GLY A 296 11.57 8.14 -3.44
N GLY A 297 11.32 6.87 -3.20
CA GLY A 297 12.34 5.84 -3.31
C GLY A 297 11.92 4.52 -2.69
N LEU A 298 12.90 3.63 -2.63
CA LEU A 298 12.81 2.33 -1.99
C LEU A 298 14.06 2.12 -1.14
N TRP A 299 13.84 1.79 0.12
CA TRP A 299 14.89 1.53 1.10
C TRP A 299 14.63 0.23 1.85
N TRP A 300 15.67 -0.32 2.43
CA TRP A 300 15.62 -1.51 3.26
C TRP A 300 16.43 -1.33 4.54
N THR A 301 16.10 -2.12 5.55
CA THR A 301 16.84 -2.27 6.81
C THR A 301 16.89 -3.74 7.18
N HIS A 302 17.98 -4.19 7.82
CA HIS A 302 18.12 -5.51 8.44
C HIS A 302 18.38 -5.43 9.95
N ASP A 303 18.07 -4.30 10.56
CA ASP A 303 18.35 -4.05 11.97
C ASP A 303 17.23 -3.28 12.68
N LYS A 304 15.98 -3.55 12.29
CA LYS A 304 14.78 -2.92 12.88
C LYS A 304 14.71 -1.41 12.62
N GLY A 305 15.29 -0.95 11.52
CA GLY A 305 15.27 0.45 11.11
C GLY A 305 16.30 1.33 11.81
N GLN A 306 17.34 0.76 12.42
CA GLN A 306 18.46 1.57 12.93
C GLN A 306 19.27 2.16 11.78
N HIS A 307 19.52 1.35 10.74
CA HIS A 307 20.18 1.78 9.51
C HIS A 307 19.33 1.42 8.29
N PHE A 308 19.31 2.34 7.32
CA PHE A 308 18.64 2.14 6.04
C PHE A 308 19.65 2.20 4.90
N SER A 309 19.40 1.38 3.88
CA SER A 309 20.12 1.42 2.60
C SER A 309 19.12 1.65 1.47
N SER A 310 19.48 2.48 0.49
CA SER A 310 18.64 2.70 -0.69
C SER A 310 18.89 1.63 -1.74
N LEU A 311 17.82 1.13 -2.38
CA LEU A 311 17.92 0.24 -3.55
C LEU A 311 18.01 1.01 -4.87
N VAL A 312 17.96 2.35 -4.84
CA VAL A 312 18.14 3.25 -5.99
C VAL A 312 17.30 2.82 -7.21
N PRO A 313 15.96 2.71 -7.06
CA PRO A 313 15.11 2.20 -8.13
C PRO A 313 15.23 3.04 -9.41
N PRO A 314 15.01 2.45 -10.61
CA PRO A 314 15.08 3.15 -11.88
C PRO A 314 14.20 4.41 -11.94
N ILE A 315 13.04 4.37 -11.26
CA ILE A 315 12.14 5.49 -11.04
C ILE A 315 11.85 5.57 -9.54
N GLN A 316 12.03 6.75 -8.97
CA GLN A 316 11.91 6.97 -7.52
C GLN A 316 10.47 6.99 -7.01
N SER A 317 9.48 7.26 -7.86
CA SER A 317 8.08 7.31 -7.43
C SER A 317 7.49 5.90 -7.42
N ILE A 318 7.52 5.26 -6.24
CA ILE A 318 7.03 3.89 -6.01
C ILE A 318 5.55 3.92 -5.60
N THR A 319 4.67 3.33 -6.41
CA THR A 319 3.22 3.34 -6.16
C THR A 319 2.69 2.02 -5.60
N ALA A 320 3.40 0.91 -5.81
CA ALA A 320 3.10 -0.38 -5.19
C ALA A 320 4.36 -1.22 -5.02
N LEU A 321 4.37 -2.05 -3.97
CA LEU A 321 5.47 -2.96 -3.64
C LEU A 321 4.89 -4.30 -3.19
N ALA A 322 5.39 -5.38 -3.79
CA ALA A 322 5.15 -6.75 -3.35
C ALA A 322 6.50 -7.46 -3.13
N VAL A 323 6.64 -8.18 -2.03
CA VAL A 323 7.90 -8.81 -1.62
C VAL A 323 7.64 -10.30 -1.42
N SER A 324 8.38 -11.17 -2.11
CA SER A 324 8.23 -12.61 -1.97
C SER A 324 8.69 -13.08 -0.59
N ASN A 325 8.18 -14.24 -0.18
CA ASN A 325 8.53 -14.83 1.10
C ASN A 325 9.73 -15.79 0.99
N THR A 326 10.93 -15.24 0.81
CA THR A 326 12.19 -15.99 0.77
C THR A 326 13.30 -15.22 1.50
N GLU A 327 14.36 -15.93 1.91
CA GLU A 327 15.55 -15.32 2.56
C GLU A 327 16.20 -14.21 1.71
N ALA A 328 16.29 -14.47 0.41
CA ALA A 328 16.63 -13.53 -0.64
C ALA A 328 15.35 -13.23 -1.43
N PRO A 329 14.59 -12.19 -1.06
CA PRO A 329 13.28 -11.94 -1.65
C PRO A 329 13.40 -11.36 -3.06
N THR A 330 12.46 -11.73 -3.92
CA THR A 330 12.17 -10.98 -5.13
C THR A 330 11.17 -9.87 -4.79
N LEU A 331 11.54 -8.64 -5.15
CA LEU A 331 10.70 -7.46 -5.03
C LEU A 331 10.07 -7.18 -6.40
N TYR A 332 8.74 -7.08 -6.42
CA TYR A 332 7.97 -6.59 -7.55
C TYR A 332 7.50 -5.18 -7.26
N VAL A 333 7.87 -4.24 -8.12
CA VAL A 333 7.76 -2.81 -7.86
C VAL A 333 7.04 -2.12 -8.99
N ALA A 334 5.98 -1.39 -8.64
CA ALA A 334 5.29 -0.50 -9.56
C ALA A 334 5.77 0.93 -9.37
N THR A 335 6.05 1.60 -10.47
CA THR A 335 6.52 2.98 -10.49
C THR A 335 5.64 3.84 -11.38
N PHE A 336 5.55 5.13 -11.07
CA PHE A 336 4.77 6.08 -11.85
C PHE A 336 5.54 7.37 -12.11
N ARG A 337 5.61 7.79 -13.38
CA ARG A 337 6.25 9.04 -13.76
C ARG A 337 5.19 10.10 -14.02
N ALA A 338 5.05 11.04 -13.08
CA ALA A 338 4.06 12.10 -13.18
C ALA A 338 4.20 13.01 -14.42
N SER A 339 5.41 13.15 -14.99
CA SER A 339 5.64 14.05 -16.13
C SER A 339 4.96 13.58 -17.43
N ASP A 340 4.86 12.28 -17.65
CA ASP A 340 4.27 11.67 -18.85
C ASP A 340 3.15 10.68 -18.54
N HIS A 341 2.77 10.59 -17.26
CA HIS A 341 1.76 9.68 -16.72
C HIS A 341 2.05 8.21 -17.02
N SER A 342 3.31 7.82 -17.23
CA SER A 342 3.67 6.43 -17.51
C SER A 342 3.81 5.61 -16.23
N SER A 343 3.33 4.37 -16.26
CA SER A 343 3.56 3.36 -15.22
C SER A 343 4.53 2.31 -15.72
N ALA A 344 5.45 1.86 -14.89
CA ALA A 344 6.36 0.76 -15.19
C ALA A 344 6.40 -0.27 -14.06
N LEU A 345 6.58 -1.54 -14.43
CA LEU A 345 6.79 -2.64 -13.51
C LEU A 345 8.26 -3.08 -13.53
N TRP A 346 8.77 -3.44 -12.37
CA TRP A 346 10.14 -3.87 -12.18
C TRP A 346 10.19 -5.09 -11.26
N ALA A 347 11.20 -5.93 -11.48
CA ALA A 347 11.59 -6.99 -10.57
C ALA A 347 13.02 -6.75 -10.07
N TYR A 348 13.31 -7.15 -8.83
CA TYR A 348 14.63 -7.08 -8.22
C TYR A 348 14.82 -8.26 -7.28
N HIS A 349 15.81 -9.12 -7.54
CA HIS A 349 16.15 -10.25 -6.65
C HIS A 349 17.16 -9.77 -5.61
N ASP A 350 16.74 -9.59 -4.36
CA ASP A 350 17.59 -9.03 -3.30
C ASP A 350 18.43 -10.10 -2.62
N THR A 351 19.70 -10.19 -3.00
CA THR A 351 20.69 -11.05 -2.35
C THR A 351 21.50 -10.32 -1.27
N GLY A 352 21.21 -9.05 -1.02
CA GLY A 352 21.99 -8.16 -0.13
C GLY A 352 23.25 -7.58 -0.78
N ALA A 353 23.59 -7.97 -2.01
CA ALA A 353 24.67 -7.33 -2.77
C ALA A 353 24.28 -5.90 -3.19
N PRO A 354 25.27 -5.00 -3.43
CA PRO A 354 24.99 -3.64 -3.89
C PRO A 354 24.09 -3.64 -5.12
N PRO A 355 23.04 -2.78 -5.16
CA PRO A 355 22.10 -2.76 -6.26
C PRO A 355 22.85 -2.49 -7.58
N GLN A 356 22.31 -3.03 -8.67
CA GLN A 356 22.79 -2.93 -10.05
C GLN A 356 21.68 -2.40 -10.96
N GLY A 357 22.11 -1.67 -11.99
CA GLY A 357 21.24 -0.83 -12.81
C GLY A 357 20.28 -1.60 -13.74
N PRO A 358 19.34 -0.88 -14.37
CA PRO A 358 19.33 0.58 -14.53
C PRO A 358 18.95 1.34 -13.25
N PHE A 359 19.52 2.53 -13.07
CA PHE A 359 19.22 3.40 -11.92
C PHE A 359 18.61 4.72 -12.36
N SER A 360 17.93 5.38 -11.43
CA SER A 360 17.66 6.81 -11.56
C SER A 360 18.98 7.60 -11.51
N ALA A 361 19.05 8.71 -12.26
CA ALA A 361 20.18 9.65 -12.19
C ALA A 361 20.21 10.46 -10.88
N VAL A 362 19.19 10.31 -10.03
CA VAL A 362 19.05 11.02 -8.76
C VAL A 362 19.07 9.98 -7.65
N THR A 363 19.92 10.20 -6.65
CA THR A 363 19.85 9.50 -5.36
C THR A 363 18.96 10.32 -4.44
N PRO A 364 17.99 9.72 -3.73
CA PRO A 364 17.22 10.46 -2.74
C PRO A 364 18.17 11.07 -1.70
N THR A 365 18.13 12.40 -1.54
CA THR A 365 18.88 13.08 -0.49
C THR A 365 17.97 13.29 0.71
N ALA A 366 18.53 13.10 1.91
CA ALA A 366 17.99 13.60 3.16
C ALA A 366 17.34 14.97 2.98
N SER A 367 16.03 15.10 3.20
CA SER A 367 15.47 16.42 3.46
C SER A 367 15.80 16.72 4.92
N GLY A 368 16.71 17.67 5.19
CA GLY A 368 16.95 18.12 6.57
C GLY A 368 15.62 18.37 7.30
N SER A 369 15.59 18.08 8.60
CA SER A 369 14.39 18.20 9.45
C SER A 369 13.58 19.44 9.05
N ARG A 370 12.28 19.28 8.74
CA ARG A 370 11.39 20.42 8.53
C ARG A 370 11.50 21.28 9.79
N PRO A 371 12.07 22.50 9.73
CA PRO A 371 12.30 23.26 10.94
C PRO A 371 10.95 23.47 11.61
N GLY A 372 10.83 23.05 12.87
CA GLY A 372 9.75 23.52 13.72
C GLY A 372 9.71 25.04 13.59
N LYS A 373 8.53 25.59 13.30
CA LYS A 373 8.32 27.03 13.10
C LYS A 373 9.13 27.81 14.14
N PRO A 374 10.20 28.54 13.76
CA PRO A 374 10.76 29.51 14.66
C PRO A 374 9.74 30.65 14.68
N THR A 375 9.05 30.82 15.79
CA THR A 375 8.53 32.14 16.12
C THR A 375 9.74 33.06 16.21
N GLN A 376 9.98 33.93 15.22
CA GLN A 376 10.53 35.29 15.34
C GLN A 376 10.57 35.93 13.94
N GLY A 377 9.90 37.08 13.80
CA GLY A 377 9.73 37.80 12.54
C GLY A 377 10.98 38.56 12.10
N GLY A 378 11.16 38.66 10.79
CA GLY A 378 12.18 39.50 10.16
C GLY A 378 12.06 39.51 8.64
N LEU A 379 12.58 40.58 8.02
CA LEU A 379 12.50 40.93 6.59
C LEU A 379 12.89 39.81 5.59
N PHE A 380 13.54 38.74 6.04
CA PHE A 380 14.02 37.63 5.21
C PHE A 380 12.92 36.68 4.71
N ASP A 381 11.72 36.70 5.30
CA ASP A 381 10.60 35.83 4.87
C ASP A 381 9.98 36.24 3.53
N PHE A 382 10.02 37.52 3.16
CA PHE A 382 9.41 38.00 1.92
C PHE A 382 10.15 37.51 0.68
N VAL A 383 11.48 37.47 0.72
CA VAL A 383 12.32 37.02 -0.40
C VAL A 383 12.15 35.51 -0.63
N ARG A 384 11.97 34.71 0.43
CA ARG A 384 11.68 33.26 0.32
C ARG A 384 10.26 32.99 -0.17
N LEU A 385 9.29 33.82 0.21
CA LEU A 385 7.91 33.69 -0.25
C LEU A 385 7.80 33.92 -1.77
N VAL A 386 8.50 34.93 -2.29
CA VAL A 386 8.49 35.30 -3.72
C VAL A 386 9.34 34.36 -4.59
N SER A 387 10.33 33.67 -4.02
CA SER A 387 11.16 32.68 -4.73
C SER A 387 10.67 31.23 -4.61
N SER A 388 9.56 30.99 -3.91
CA SER A 388 8.98 29.65 -3.76
C SER A 388 8.24 29.19 -5.01
N SER A 389 8.20 27.87 -5.25
CA SER A 389 7.35 27.25 -6.29
C SER A 389 5.85 27.51 -6.09
N GLN A 390 5.46 28.08 -4.94
CA GLN A 390 4.09 28.46 -4.62
C GLN A 390 3.79 29.95 -4.85
N ALA A 391 4.79 30.77 -5.21
CA ALA A 391 4.63 32.20 -5.48
C ALA A 391 3.49 32.56 -6.47
N PRO A 392 3.26 31.83 -7.58
CA PRO A 392 2.14 32.15 -8.47
C PRO A 392 0.77 31.95 -7.81
N TYR A 393 0.63 30.97 -6.94
CA TYR A 393 -0.63 30.69 -6.23
C TYR A 393 -0.89 31.68 -5.10
N ILE A 394 0.16 32.15 -4.43
CA ILE A 394 0.08 33.21 -3.42
C ILE A 394 -0.31 34.54 -4.08
N ALA A 395 0.26 34.86 -5.23
CA ALA A 395 -0.13 36.03 -6.02
C ALA A 395 -1.60 35.98 -6.46
N LEU A 396 -2.05 34.82 -6.95
CA LEU A 396 -3.47 34.59 -7.30
C LEU A 396 -4.40 34.74 -6.09
N GLY A 397 -4.02 34.19 -4.93
CA GLY A 397 -4.79 34.32 -3.69
C GLY A 397 -4.87 35.77 -3.19
N ALA A 398 -3.78 36.52 -3.26
CA ALA A 398 -3.75 37.94 -2.89
C ALA A 398 -4.59 38.80 -3.82
N VAL A 399 -4.56 38.54 -5.13
CA VAL A 399 -5.41 39.22 -6.12
C VAL A 399 -6.89 38.91 -5.86
N ALA A 400 -7.24 37.65 -5.60
CA ALA A 400 -8.62 37.26 -5.27
C ALA A 400 -9.11 37.96 -3.99
N LEU A 401 -8.27 38.04 -2.96
CA LEU A 401 -8.60 38.71 -1.71
C LEU A 401 -8.78 40.22 -1.89
N LEU A 402 -7.94 40.86 -2.72
CA LEU A 402 -8.05 42.28 -3.07
C LEU A 402 -9.35 42.56 -3.83
N VAL A 403 -9.73 41.70 -4.78
CA VAL A 403 -11.00 41.78 -5.51
C VAL A 403 -12.18 41.67 -4.56
N LEU A 404 -12.15 40.74 -3.61
CA LEU A 404 -13.19 40.59 -2.58
C LEU A 404 -13.27 41.80 -1.65
N LEU A 405 -12.13 42.38 -1.25
CA LEU A 405 -12.07 43.57 -0.42
C LEU A 405 -12.63 44.80 -1.16
N LEU A 406 -12.28 44.96 -2.43
CA LEU A 406 -12.82 46.03 -3.28
C LEU A 406 -14.32 45.85 -3.54
N ALA A 407 -14.79 44.61 -3.73
CA ALA A 407 -16.21 44.30 -3.84
C ALA A 407 -16.97 44.61 -2.54
N ALA A 408 -16.41 44.27 -1.38
CA ALA A 408 -17.00 44.59 -0.08
C ALA A 408 -17.06 46.11 0.16
N ILE A 409 -15.99 46.85 -0.13
CA ILE A 409 -15.96 48.32 -0.03
C ILE A 409 -16.99 48.96 -0.97
N SER A 410 -17.13 48.42 -2.19
CA SER A 410 -18.15 48.86 -3.15
C SER A 410 -19.57 48.60 -2.63
N HIS A 411 -19.82 47.42 -2.05
CA HIS A 411 -21.11 47.06 -1.47
C HIS A 411 -21.50 47.96 -0.29
N PHE A 412 -20.57 48.24 0.63
CA PHE A 412 -20.80 49.15 1.77
C PHE A 412 -20.95 50.62 1.36
N ARG A 413 -20.39 51.03 0.21
CA ARG A 413 -20.61 52.37 -0.36
C ARG A 413 -21.92 52.49 -1.12
N GLY A 414 -22.42 51.38 -1.70
CA GLY A 414 -23.72 51.31 -2.35
C GLY A 414 -24.91 51.27 -1.38
N SER A 415 -24.74 50.71 -0.17
CA SER A 415 -25.80 50.61 0.84
C SER A 415 -25.97 51.87 1.71
N ARG A 416 -25.23 52.95 1.43
CA ARG A 416 -25.30 54.25 2.12
C ARG A 416 -25.76 55.40 1.21
N ARG A 417 -26.43 55.09 0.10
CA ARG A 417 -27.10 56.07 -0.76
C ARG A 417 -28.59 55.81 -0.83
#